data_AF-A0A1G9T9X3-F1
#
_entry.id   AF-A0A1G9T9X3-F1
#
_cell.length_a   1.000
_cell.length_b   1.000
_cell.length_c   1.000
_cell.angle_alpha   90.00
_cell.angle_beta   90.00
_cell.angle_gamma   90.00
#
_symmetry.space_group_name_H-M   'P 1'
#
loop_
_entity.id
_entity.type
_entity.pdbx_description
1 polymer ?
#
loop_
_entity_poly.entity_id
_entity_poly.type
_entity_poly.pdbx_seq_one_letter_code
_entity_poly.pdbx_strand_id
1 'polypeptide(L)'
;MKNGEFGGDDFEGLRKKAEKILNNRDDRQLEDLAEMSQEEIRQLIHELQVHQLELELQNEELREARSKLKKARSRYYKLFDLAPVGYCTLSRQGIIEEANLAAAHY
;
A
#
# COMPACT_ATOMS: atom_id res chain seq x y z
N MET A 1 7.88 -17.75 12.76
CA MET A 1 6.56 -17.46 13.36
C MET A 1 6.69 -16.26 14.29
N LYS A 2 6.23 -15.08 13.86
CA LYS A 2 5.86 -13.96 14.72
C LYS A 2 4.64 -13.32 14.08
N ASN A 3 3.48 -13.86 14.43
CA ASN A 3 2.18 -13.21 14.24
C ASN A 3 2.14 -12.09 15.28
N GLY A 4 2.37 -10.86 14.86
CA GLY A 4 2.27 -9.67 15.70
C GLY A 4 1.01 -8.90 15.33
N GLU A 5 -0.03 -9.10 16.14
CA GLU A 5 -0.98 -8.10 16.61
C GLU A 5 -1.00 -6.75 15.84
N PHE A 6 -1.75 -6.70 14.75
CA PHE A 6 -2.43 -5.47 14.29
C PHE A 6 -3.92 -5.77 14.49
N GLY A 7 -4.55 -5.52 15.63
CA GLY A 7 -4.65 -4.23 16.32
C GLY A 7 -6.07 -3.73 16.09
N GLY A 8 -7.04 -4.26 16.86
CA GLY A 8 -8.48 -3.99 16.70
C GLY A 8 -8.84 -2.50 16.72
N ASP A 9 -8.01 -1.66 17.36
CA ASP A 9 -8.17 -0.20 17.44
C ASP A 9 -7.92 0.53 16.09
N ASP A 10 -7.06 0.00 15.21
CA ASP A 10 -6.76 0.63 13.91
C ASP A 10 -7.95 0.48 12.94
N PHE A 11 -8.64 -0.66 13.01
CA PHE A 11 -9.85 -0.92 12.23
C PHE A 11 -11.02 -0.02 12.65
N GLU A 12 -11.20 0.23 13.95
CA GLU A 12 -12.28 1.10 14.43
C GLU A 12 -12.06 2.57 14.01
N GLY A 13 -10.80 3.02 14.02
CA GLY A 13 -10.42 4.34 13.50
C GLY A 13 -10.63 4.49 11.99
N LEU A 14 -10.23 3.49 11.21
CA LEU A 14 -10.45 3.45 9.76
C LEU A 14 -11.95 3.40 9.41
N ARG A 15 -12.73 2.63 10.17
CA ARG A 15 -14.18 2.56 10.01
C ARG A 15 -14.85 3.91 10.28
N LYS A 16 -14.53 4.56 11.41
CA LYS A 16 -15.05 5.90 11.74
C LYS A 16 -14.68 6.94 10.68
N LYS A 17 -13.49 6.84 10.09
CA LYS A 17 -13.05 7.72 8.99
C LYS A 17 -13.84 7.45 7.71
N ALA A 18 -14.08 6.18 7.37
CA ALA A 18 -14.88 5.80 6.20
C ALA A 18 -16.35 6.25 6.36
N GLU A 19 -16.95 6.03 7.53
CA GLU A 19 -18.31 6.48 7.86
C GLU A 19 -18.43 8.01 7.78
N LYS A 20 -17.42 8.76 8.25
CA LYS A 20 -17.41 10.23 8.12
C LYS A 20 -17.30 10.71 6.66
N ILE A 21 -16.58 9.97 5.81
CA ILE A 21 -16.48 10.29 4.37
C ILE A 21 -17.80 10.01 3.67
N LEU A 22 -18.49 8.91 4.03
CA LEU A 22 -19.80 8.55 3.49
C LEU A 22 -20.91 9.50 3.95
N ASN A 23 -20.96 9.87 5.23
CA ASN A 23 -21.95 10.83 5.74
C ASN A 23 -21.82 12.23 5.12
N ASN A 24 -20.65 12.58 4.57
CA ASN A 24 -20.45 13.83 3.85
C ASN A 24 -20.85 13.74 2.37
N ARG A 25 -21.29 12.58 1.86
CA ARG A 25 -21.57 12.30 0.44
C ARG A 25 -23.06 12.10 0.10
N ASP A 26 -23.97 12.78 0.83
CA ASP A 26 -25.42 12.97 0.56
C ASP A 26 -26.43 11.96 1.15
N ASP A 27 -27.51 12.51 1.70
CA ASP A 27 -28.74 11.81 2.14
C ASP A 27 -29.59 11.26 0.97
N ARG A 28 -29.40 11.75 -0.27
CA ARG A 28 -30.19 11.35 -1.45
C ARG A 28 -29.99 9.88 -1.86
N GLN A 29 -28.84 9.29 -1.54
CA GLN A 29 -28.55 7.90 -1.89
C GLN A 29 -29.40 6.91 -1.09
N LEU A 30 -29.86 7.28 0.12
CA LEU A 30 -30.71 6.45 0.96
C LEU A 30 -32.17 6.44 0.47
N GLU A 31 -32.63 7.54 -0.15
CA GLU A 31 -33.97 7.63 -0.76
C GLU A 31 -34.05 6.78 -2.04
N ASP A 32 -33.02 6.84 -2.90
CA ASP A 32 -32.94 6.02 -4.12
C ASP A 32 -32.93 4.50 -3.81
N LEU A 33 -32.23 4.08 -2.75
CA LEU A 33 -32.17 2.67 -2.31
C LEU A 33 -33.53 2.09 -1.90
N ALA A 34 -34.45 2.93 -1.40
CA ALA A 34 -35.78 2.51 -0.96
C ALA A 34 -36.73 2.27 -2.14
N GLU A 35 -36.45 2.86 -3.32
CA GLU A 35 -37.25 2.70 -4.53
C GLU A 35 -36.76 1.58 -5.46
N MET A 36 -35.56 1.03 -5.19
CA MET A 36 -34.96 -0.04 -5.99
C MET A 36 -35.73 -1.37 -5.88
N SER A 37 -35.81 -2.09 -7.01
CA SER A 37 -36.32 -3.45 -7.05
C SER A 37 -35.37 -4.43 -6.35
N GLN A 38 -35.89 -5.61 -5.97
CA GLN A 38 -35.07 -6.65 -5.34
C GLN A 38 -33.94 -7.16 -6.25
N GLU A 39 -34.11 -7.09 -7.56
CA GLU A 39 -33.12 -7.56 -8.53
C GLU A 39 -31.96 -6.57 -8.65
N GLU A 40 -32.25 -5.26 -8.65
CA GLU A 40 -31.23 -4.20 -8.61
C GLU A 40 -30.45 -4.22 -7.29
N ILE A 41 -31.12 -4.47 -6.15
CA ILE A 41 -30.43 -4.64 -4.85
C ILE A 41 -29.50 -5.85 -4.88
N ARG A 42 -29.91 -6.98 -5.48
CA ARG A 42 -29.05 -8.17 -5.60
C ARG A 42 -27.83 -7.91 -6.48
N GLN A 43 -28.01 -7.18 -7.59
CA GLN A 43 -26.90 -6.78 -8.46
C GLN A 43 -25.93 -5.86 -7.72
N LEU A 44 -26.42 -4.86 -7.00
CA LEU A 44 -25.59 -3.96 -6.20
C LEU A 44 -24.79 -4.70 -5.12
N ILE A 45 -25.41 -5.65 -4.41
CA ILE A 45 -24.71 -6.50 -3.44
C ILE A 45 -23.62 -7.33 -4.12
N HIS A 46 -23.91 -7.90 -5.29
CA HIS A 46 -22.93 -8.68 -6.03
C HIS A 46 -21.73 -7.82 -6.47
N GLU A 47 -21.98 -6.64 -7.02
CA GLU A 47 -20.92 -5.69 -7.40
C GLU A 47 -20.08 -5.26 -6.19
N LEU A 48 -20.72 -4.96 -5.05
CA LEU A 48 -20.01 -4.66 -3.80
C LEU A 48 -19.12 -5.82 -3.35
N GLN A 49 -19.59 -7.06 -3.45
CA GLN A 49 -18.80 -8.25 -3.11
C GLN A 49 -17.60 -8.43 -4.05
N VAL A 50 -17.79 -8.22 -5.35
CA VAL A 50 -16.71 -8.28 -6.34
C VAL A 50 -15.66 -7.21 -6.02
N HIS A 51 -16.08 -5.97 -5.78
CA HIS A 51 -15.17 -4.88 -5.42
C HIS A 51 -14.44 -5.14 -4.10
N GLN A 52 -15.10 -5.76 -3.12
CA GLN A 52 -14.44 -6.11 -1.87
C GLN A 52 -13.33 -7.15 -2.09
N LEU A 53 -13.60 -8.20 -2.87
CA LEU A 53 -12.59 -9.19 -3.22
C LEU A 53 -11.43 -8.57 -4.02
N GLU A 54 -11.74 -7.67 -4.97
CA GLU A 54 -10.73 -6.96 -5.73
C GLU A 54 -9.81 -6.11 -4.84
N LEU A 55 -10.38 -5.38 -3.87
CA LEU A 55 -9.61 -4.61 -2.90
C LEU A 55 -8.73 -5.49 -2.01
N GLU A 56 -9.21 -6.67 -1.62
CA GLU A 56 -8.44 -7.64 -0.85
C GLU A 56 -7.22 -8.14 -1.64
N LEU A 57 -7.42 -8.52 -2.91
CA LEU A 57 -6.36 -8.95 -3.81
C LEU A 57 -5.32 -7.84 -4.05
N GLN A 58 -5.77 -6.61 -4.35
CA GLN A 58 -4.88 -5.46 -4.51
C GLN A 58 -4.06 -5.18 -3.23
N ASN A 59 -4.66 -5.36 -2.05
CA ASN A 59 -3.95 -5.20 -0.78
C ASN A 59 -2.87 -6.27 -0.60
N GLU A 60 -3.17 -7.52 -0.93
CA GLU A 60 -2.21 -8.62 -0.88
C GLU A 60 -1.03 -8.37 -1.82
N GLU A 61 -1.29 -8.02 -3.09
CA GLU A 61 -0.26 -7.67 -4.05
C GLU A 61 0.62 -6.51 -3.57
N LEU A 62 0.01 -5.47 -3.00
CA LEU A 62 0.74 -4.32 -2.45
C LEU A 62 1.63 -4.74 -1.28
N ARG A 63 1.14 -5.61 -0.38
CA ARG A 63 1.93 -6.15 0.74
C ARG A 63 3.12 -6.96 0.22
N GLU A 64 2.90 -7.80 -0.78
CA GLU A 64 3.99 -8.56 -1.41
C GLU A 64 5.05 -7.66 -2.03
N ALA A 65 4.62 -6.67 -2.83
CA ALA A 65 5.51 -5.72 -3.49
C ALA A 65 6.35 -4.96 -2.47
N ARG A 66 5.74 -4.48 -1.38
CA ARG A 66 6.44 -3.82 -0.26
C ARG A 66 7.46 -4.75 0.41
N SER A 67 7.11 -6.02 0.61
CA SER A 67 8.03 -7.02 1.17
C SER A 67 9.24 -7.28 0.25
N LYS A 68 9.00 -7.45 -1.05
CA LYS A 68 10.04 -7.62 -2.08
C LYS A 68 10.97 -6.40 -2.12
N LEU A 69 10.41 -5.19 -2.11
CA LEU A 69 11.17 -3.93 -2.10
C LEU A 69 12.03 -3.81 -0.82
N LYS A 70 11.48 -4.12 0.35
CA LYS A 70 12.23 -4.09 1.61
C LYS A 70 13.41 -5.06 1.61
N LYS A 71 13.22 -6.26 1.08
CA LYS A 71 14.30 -7.25 0.91
C LYS A 71 15.37 -6.76 -0.07
N ALA A 72 14.96 -6.22 -1.22
CA ALA A 72 15.89 -5.67 -2.21
C ALA A 72 16.72 -4.52 -1.63
N ARG A 73 16.07 -3.55 -0.97
CA ARG A 73 16.74 -2.43 -0.29
C ARG A 73 17.72 -2.91 0.78
N SER A 74 17.34 -3.91 1.58
CA SER A 74 18.25 -4.46 2.60
C SER A 74 19.47 -5.13 1.99
N ARG A 75 19.30 -5.86 0.87
CA ARG A 75 20.44 -6.44 0.14
C ARG A 75 21.33 -5.37 -0.48
N TYR A 76 20.73 -4.35 -1.09
CA TYR A 76 21.46 -3.21 -1.65
C TYR A 76 22.33 -2.55 -0.59
N TYR A 77 21.74 -2.18 0.56
CA TYR A 77 22.47 -1.56 1.66
C TYR A 77 23.66 -2.41 2.13
N LYS A 78 23.49 -3.73 2.23
CA LYS A 78 24.58 -4.63 2.64
C LYS A 78 25.70 -4.75 1.61
N LEU A 79 25.37 -4.77 0.32
CA LEU A 79 26.32 -5.05 -0.75
C LEU A 79 26.98 -3.79 -1.32
N PHE A 80 26.28 -2.67 -1.30
CA PHE A 80 26.76 -1.39 -1.84
C PHE A 80 27.23 -0.47 -0.71
N ASP A 81 26.31 -0.04 0.17
CA ASP A 81 26.60 0.96 1.20
C ASP A 81 27.63 0.46 2.22
N LEU A 82 27.54 -0.80 2.64
CA LEU A 82 28.46 -1.41 3.60
C LEU A 82 29.68 -2.10 2.96
N ALA A 83 29.90 -1.96 1.66
CA ALA A 83 31.10 -2.52 1.04
C ALA A 83 32.37 -1.86 1.62
N PRO A 84 33.45 -2.61 1.86
CA PRO A 84 34.70 -2.06 2.42
C PRO A 84 35.50 -1.24 1.39
N VAL A 85 35.06 -1.21 0.13
CA VAL A 85 35.70 -0.47 -0.98
C VAL A 85 34.75 0.62 -1.44
N GLY A 86 35.31 1.78 -1.79
CA GLY A 86 34.54 2.89 -2.35
C GLY A 86 33.98 2.55 -3.73
N TYR A 87 32.67 2.72 -3.90
CA TYR A 87 31.98 2.63 -5.19
C TYR A 87 31.34 3.98 -5.52
N CYS A 88 31.52 4.42 -6.76
CA CYS A 88 30.84 5.58 -7.33
C CYS A 88 30.17 5.17 -8.64
N THR A 89 28.89 5.51 -8.78
CA THR A 89 28.18 5.41 -10.06
C THR A 89 28.27 6.76 -10.74
N LEU A 90 28.68 6.75 -12.01
CA LEU A 90 28.87 7.97 -12.80
C LEU A 90 27.83 8.04 -13.92
N SER A 91 27.32 9.24 -14.17
CA SER A 91 26.57 9.55 -15.38
C SER A 91 27.46 9.40 -16.63
N ARG A 92 26.85 9.41 -17.81
CA ARG A 92 27.60 9.39 -19.08
C ARG A 92 28.56 10.58 -19.25
N GLN A 93 28.31 11.67 -18.53
CA GLN A 93 29.15 12.87 -18.53
C GLN A 93 30.24 12.83 -17.44
N GLY A 94 30.36 11.72 -16.69
CA GLY A 94 31.36 11.55 -15.63
C GLY A 94 30.99 12.20 -14.30
N ILE A 95 29.72 12.59 -14.10
CA ILE A 95 29.24 13.19 -12.84
C ILE A 95 28.86 12.06 -11.88
N ILE A 96 29.28 12.14 -10.62
CA ILE A 96 28.86 11.18 -9.59
C ILE A 96 27.36 11.31 -9.35
N GLU A 97 26.61 10.23 -9.60
CA GLU A 97 25.18 10.13 -9.33
C GLU A 97 24.92 9.48 -7.96
N GLU A 98 25.74 8.47 -7.61
CA GLU A 98 25.69 7.80 -6.31
C GLU A 98 27.10 7.46 -5.84
N ALA A 99 27.33 7.50 -4.53
CA ALA A 99 28.56 7.04 -3.89
C ALA A 99 28.21 6.27 -2.61
N ASN A 100 28.87 5.14 -2.38
CA ASN A 100 28.65 4.36 -1.16
C ASN A 100 29.35 4.99 0.07
N LEU A 101 29.05 4.48 1.27
CA LEU A 101 29.59 5.06 2.51
C LEU A 101 31.13 5.04 2.53
N ALA A 102 31.77 3.96 2.09
CA ALA A 102 33.23 3.87 2.05
C ALA A 102 33.87 4.96 1.18
N ALA A 103 33.26 5.35 0.06
CA ALA A 103 33.76 6.42 -0.80
C ALA A 103 33.69 7.82 -0.15
N ALA A 104 32.81 8.02 0.84
CA ALA A 104 32.67 9.29 1.56
C ALA A 104 33.58 9.41 2.80
N HIS A 105 34.24 8.31 3.19
CA HIS A 105 35.03 8.20 4.42
C HIS A 105 36.55 8.10 4.19
N TYR A 106 37.02 8.33 2.95
CA TYR A 106 38.46 8.39 2.61
C TYR A 106 38.97 9.83 2.51
#